data_AF-A0A518GJH8-F1
#
_entry.id   AF-A0A518GJH8-F1
#
_cell.length_a   1.000
_cell.length_b   1.000
_cell.length_c   1.000
_cell.angle_alpha   90.00
_cell.angle_beta   90.00
_cell.angle_gamma   90.00
#
_symmetry.space_group_name_H-M   'P 1'
#
loop_
_entity.id
_entity.type
_entity.pdbx_description
1 polymer ?
#
loop_
_entity_poly.entity_id
_entity_poly.type
_entity_poly.pdbx_seq_one_letter_code
_entity_poly.pdbx_strand_id
1 'polypeptide(L)'
;MAQISEAATPAEIAASRQKAIAFLKTSQAEDGSWTTNQTPGITGLVLYGALNAGAPADDPMIAKGLKYLESFRQPDGGIYSPKAHHGNYETAISLLAFSAANTDGKYNDLIKKAEAYIRGVQWDQSEKIESSDVRWGGSGYGKTSDRPDLSNTAFFLEALQTAGVKSDDQAVQNALVFLSRCQNLESEYNTTPAAAKINDGGFYYTPALGGQSQAGTTPEGGLRSYGSMTYAGLKSMIYAGLSKDDPRVKAATEWIRKFYTVDENPGLGDQGIYYYHQAFAKALDALGEEVLIDAQGKEHRWREDLANALIAKQQANGSWVNKNSRWMEGDPNLATAYALMALKYATK
;
A
#
# COMPACT_ATOMS: atom_id res chain seq x y z
N MET A 1 -16.90 -26.42 17.74
CA MET A 1 -17.64 -25.78 16.63
C MET A 1 -17.34 -24.30 16.71
N ALA A 2 -16.52 -23.76 15.80
CA ALA A 2 -16.33 -22.32 15.73
C ALA A 2 -17.68 -21.70 15.37
N GLN A 3 -18.17 -20.77 16.20
CA GLN A 3 -19.29 -19.92 15.81
C GLN A 3 -18.92 -19.30 14.47
N ILE A 4 -19.72 -19.57 13.44
CA ILE A 4 -19.68 -18.77 12.21
C ILE A 4 -20.08 -17.38 12.69
N SER A 5 -19.10 -16.48 12.79
CA SER A 5 -19.37 -15.06 13.02
C SER A 5 -20.32 -14.62 11.92
N GLU A 6 -21.45 -14.06 12.28
CA GLU A 6 -22.33 -13.41 11.31
C GLU A 6 -21.54 -12.32 10.57
N ALA A 7 -21.85 -12.10 9.30
CA ALA A 7 -21.18 -11.07 8.51
C ALA A 7 -21.51 -9.69 9.06
N ALA A 8 -20.49 -8.85 9.28
CA ALA A 8 -20.70 -7.48 9.70
C ALA A 8 -21.59 -6.73 8.70
N THR A 9 -22.66 -6.13 9.21
CA THR A 9 -23.60 -5.34 8.43
C THR A 9 -22.94 -4.03 7.93
N PRO A 10 -23.45 -3.42 6.85
CA PRO A 10 -23.01 -2.10 6.43
C PRO A 10 -23.09 -1.04 7.54
N ALA A 11 -24.07 -1.16 8.43
CA ALA A 11 -24.23 -0.28 9.59
C ALA A 11 -23.12 -0.47 10.63
N GLU A 12 -22.71 -1.70 10.91
CA GLU A 12 -21.60 -2.00 11.82
C GLU A 12 -20.27 -1.51 11.26
N ILE A 13 -20.04 -1.68 9.95
CA ILE A 13 -18.84 -1.16 9.29
C ILE A 13 -18.83 0.37 9.29
N ALA A 14 -19.97 1.03 9.05
CA ALA A 14 -20.11 2.48 9.17
C ALA A 14 -19.84 2.96 10.61
N ALA A 15 -20.39 2.29 11.61
CA ALA A 15 -20.16 2.62 13.02
C ALA A 15 -18.69 2.43 13.42
N SER A 16 -18.03 1.37 12.93
CA SER A 16 -16.60 1.12 13.16
C SER A 16 -15.73 2.24 12.57
N ARG A 17 -16.01 2.66 11.33
CA ARG A 17 -15.33 3.81 10.68
C ARG A 17 -15.54 5.11 11.45
N GLN A 18 -16.76 5.38 11.92
CA GLN A 18 -17.06 6.59 12.70
C GLN A 18 -16.29 6.64 14.03
N LYS A 19 -16.20 5.52 14.76
CA LYS A 19 -15.38 5.44 15.99
C LYS A 19 -13.91 5.72 15.71
N ALA A 20 -13.39 5.20 14.60
CA ALA A 20 -12.01 5.41 14.19
C ALA A 20 -11.72 6.87 13.81
N ILE A 21 -12.63 7.51 13.06
CA ILE A 21 -12.52 8.94 12.73
C ILE A 21 -12.60 9.79 14.02
N ALA A 22 -13.47 9.43 14.96
CA ALA A 22 -13.54 10.10 16.27
C ALA A 22 -12.24 9.98 17.05
N PHE A 23 -11.60 8.80 17.05
CA PHE A 23 -10.26 8.60 17.61
C PHE A 23 -9.23 9.52 16.96
N LEU A 24 -9.15 9.54 15.63
CA LEU A 24 -8.20 10.38 14.91
C LEU A 24 -8.39 11.87 15.22
N LYS A 25 -9.63 12.30 15.44
CA LYS A 25 -9.94 13.68 15.83
C LYS A 25 -9.41 14.03 17.22
N THR A 26 -9.43 13.09 18.17
CA THR A 26 -8.89 13.33 19.51
C THR A 26 -7.38 13.15 19.60
N SER A 27 -6.77 12.38 18.69
CA SER A 27 -5.32 12.16 18.66
C SER A 27 -4.53 13.17 17.81
N GLN A 28 -5.21 14.06 17.09
CA GLN A 28 -4.56 15.09 16.27
C GLN A 28 -3.84 16.12 17.15
N ALA A 29 -2.58 16.41 16.83
CA ALA A 29 -1.78 17.41 17.53
C ALA A 29 -2.24 18.86 17.25
N GLU A 30 -1.74 19.80 18.05
CA GLU A 30 -2.04 21.23 17.90
C GLU A 30 -1.61 21.80 16.54
N ASP A 31 -0.54 21.27 15.94
CA ASP A 31 -0.05 21.67 14.62
C ASP A 31 -0.77 21.00 13.44
N GLY A 32 -1.66 20.03 13.72
CA GLY A 32 -2.43 19.30 12.71
C GLY A 32 -1.85 17.93 12.33
N SER A 33 -0.66 17.60 12.85
CA SER A 33 -0.01 16.31 12.60
C SER A 33 -0.61 15.18 13.43
N TRP A 34 -0.28 13.94 13.03
CA TRP A 34 -0.39 12.75 13.86
C TRP A 34 0.98 12.15 14.09
N THR A 35 1.22 11.69 15.32
CA THR A 35 2.43 11.01 15.80
C THR A 35 3.71 11.84 15.82
N THR A 36 4.06 12.49 14.72
CA THR A 36 5.27 13.31 14.60
C THR A 36 5.00 14.53 13.73
N ASN A 37 5.59 15.66 14.13
CA ASN A 37 5.55 16.90 13.38
C ASN A 37 6.78 17.12 12.48
N GLN A 38 7.64 16.09 12.37
CA GLN A 38 8.89 16.18 11.61
C GLN A 38 8.76 15.70 10.18
N THR A 39 7.74 14.89 9.89
CA THR A 39 7.50 14.28 8.59
C THR A 39 6.01 14.25 8.24
N PRO A 40 5.65 14.33 6.95
CA PRO A 40 4.26 14.27 6.51
C PRO A 40 3.69 12.85 6.43
N GLY A 41 4.52 11.80 6.41
CA GLY A 41 4.12 10.43 6.04
C GLY A 41 2.89 9.89 6.78
N ILE A 42 2.96 9.79 8.12
CA ILE A 42 1.83 9.25 8.93
C ILE A 42 0.60 10.15 8.83
N THR A 43 0.81 11.48 8.85
CA THR A 43 -0.29 12.43 8.71
C THR A 43 -1.01 12.27 7.37
N GLY A 44 -0.27 12.06 6.27
CA GLY A 44 -0.86 11.81 4.96
C GLY A 44 -1.62 10.49 4.89
N LEU A 45 -1.11 9.42 5.52
CA LEU A 45 -1.85 8.15 5.62
C LEU A 45 -3.15 8.31 6.42
N VAL A 46 -3.09 9.02 7.56
CA VAL A 46 -4.28 9.29 8.39
C VAL A 46 -5.34 10.06 7.60
N LEU A 47 -4.95 11.13 6.91
CA LEU A 47 -5.86 11.91 6.07
C LEU A 47 -6.47 11.07 4.95
N TYR A 48 -5.63 10.33 4.21
CA TYR A 48 -6.10 9.47 3.12
C TYR A 48 -7.04 8.36 3.63
N GLY A 49 -6.74 7.75 4.78
CA GLY A 49 -7.60 6.76 5.42
C GLY A 49 -8.94 7.34 5.87
N ALA A 50 -8.93 8.48 6.56
CA ALA A 50 -10.14 9.15 7.05
C ALA A 50 -11.07 9.58 5.90
N LEU A 51 -10.52 10.21 4.85
CA LEU A 51 -11.27 10.63 3.67
C LEU A 51 -11.92 9.42 2.97
N ASN A 52 -11.16 8.34 2.78
CA ASN A 52 -11.66 7.09 2.21
C ASN A 52 -12.71 6.38 3.08
N ALA A 53 -12.70 6.65 4.38
CA ALA A 53 -13.68 6.15 5.33
C ALA A 53 -14.94 7.03 5.41
N GLY A 54 -15.01 8.13 4.65
CA GLY A 54 -16.17 9.01 4.56
C GLY A 54 -16.10 10.27 5.43
N ALA A 55 -14.92 10.63 5.96
CA ALA A 55 -14.75 11.94 6.59
C ALA A 55 -14.95 13.06 5.53
N PRO A 56 -15.76 14.09 5.82
CA PRO A 56 -15.93 15.22 4.89
C PRO A 56 -14.62 15.97 4.65
N ALA A 57 -14.36 16.38 3.41
CA ALA A 57 -13.15 17.12 3.05
C ALA A 57 -13.05 18.49 3.74
N ASP A 58 -14.18 19.06 4.16
CA ASP A 58 -14.30 20.31 4.90
C ASP A 58 -14.33 20.13 6.43
N ASP A 59 -14.19 18.89 6.96
CA ASP A 59 -14.07 18.69 8.40
C ASP A 59 -12.83 19.42 8.94
N PRO A 60 -12.92 20.17 10.05
CA PRO A 60 -11.79 20.90 10.63
C PRO A 60 -10.53 20.05 10.87
N MET A 61 -10.67 18.77 11.24
CA MET A 61 -9.57 17.82 11.41
C MET A 61 -8.82 17.61 10.09
N ILE A 62 -9.56 17.42 9.00
CA ILE A 62 -9.02 17.22 7.65
C ILE A 62 -8.34 18.50 7.17
N ALA A 63 -9.03 19.65 7.25
CA ALA A 63 -8.49 20.94 6.82
C ALA A 63 -7.17 21.29 7.55
N LYS A 64 -7.10 21.01 8.85
CA LYS A 64 -5.91 21.24 9.66
C LYS A 64 -4.75 20.32 9.27
N GLY A 65 -5.02 19.04 9.04
CA GLY A 65 -3.99 18.10 8.59
C GLY A 65 -3.49 18.39 7.17
N LEU A 66 -4.37 18.78 6.25
CA LEU A 66 -3.97 19.20 4.90
C LEU A 66 -3.07 20.44 4.96
N LYS A 67 -3.40 21.42 5.80
CA LYS A 67 -2.53 22.59 6.04
C LYS A 67 -1.14 22.20 6.56
N TYR A 68 -1.07 21.21 7.45
CA TYR A 68 0.20 20.65 7.90
C TYR A 68 0.98 20.03 6.73
N LEU A 69 0.34 19.21 5.88
CA LEU A 69 1.00 18.66 4.68
C LEU A 69 1.49 19.75 3.72
N GLU A 70 0.71 20.81 3.50
CA GLU A 70 1.09 21.93 2.62
C GLU A 70 2.37 22.65 3.08
N SER A 71 2.70 22.57 4.38
CA SER A 71 3.94 23.16 4.94
C SER A 71 5.21 22.41 4.52
N PHE A 72 5.08 21.17 4.02
CA PHE A 72 6.18 20.35 3.51
C PHE A 72 6.40 20.47 2.01
N ARG A 73 5.69 21.37 1.31
CA ARG A 73 5.92 21.62 -0.12
C ARG A 73 7.35 22.13 -0.36
N GLN A 74 8.01 21.54 -1.35
CA GLN A 74 9.37 21.88 -1.74
C GLN A 74 9.39 22.60 -3.10
N PRO A 75 10.44 23.38 -3.39
CA PRO A 75 10.57 24.09 -4.67
C PRO A 75 10.58 23.18 -5.91
N ASP A 76 10.99 21.92 -5.74
CA ASP A 76 11.02 20.88 -6.77
C ASP A 76 9.63 20.24 -7.06
N GLY A 77 8.60 20.65 -6.32
CA GLY A 77 7.24 20.13 -6.44
C GLY A 77 6.91 18.98 -5.48
N GLY A 78 7.89 18.42 -4.78
CA GLY A 78 7.68 17.39 -3.77
C GLY A 78 7.01 17.89 -2.50
N ILE A 79 6.50 16.95 -1.69
CA ILE A 79 5.87 17.21 -0.39
C ILE A 79 6.55 16.30 0.63
N TYR A 80 7.64 16.78 1.22
CA TYR A 80 8.48 15.98 2.08
C TYR A 80 9.28 16.81 3.07
N SER A 81 9.79 16.14 4.10
CA SER A 81 10.77 16.70 5.03
C SER A 81 12.18 16.52 4.47
N PRO A 82 12.93 17.60 4.18
CA PRO A 82 14.29 17.50 3.65
C PRO A 82 15.27 16.75 4.57
N LYS A 83 14.90 16.61 5.86
CA LYS A 83 15.71 15.92 6.88
C LYS A 83 15.42 14.43 6.97
N ALA A 84 14.29 13.95 6.43
CA ALA A 84 13.83 12.58 6.61
C ALA A 84 14.37 11.60 5.56
N HIS A 85 14.83 12.12 4.41
CA HIS A 85 15.32 11.31 3.29
C HIS A 85 14.32 10.27 2.75
N HIS A 86 13.02 10.53 2.91
CA HIS A 86 11.91 9.70 2.41
C HIS A 86 11.05 10.46 1.39
N GLY A 87 11.68 11.35 0.61
CA GLY A 87 10.96 12.35 -0.19
C GLY A 87 9.95 11.76 -1.16
N ASN A 88 10.28 10.64 -1.78
CA ASN A 88 9.37 9.96 -2.71
C ASN A 88 8.14 9.38 -2.00
N TYR A 89 8.38 8.60 -0.92
CA TYR A 89 7.32 8.00 -0.10
C TYR A 89 6.35 9.05 0.45
N GLU A 90 6.92 10.10 1.05
CA GLU A 90 6.18 11.20 1.66
C GLU A 90 5.35 11.98 0.64
N THR A 91 5.91 12.23 -0.55
CA THR A 91 5.21 12.93 -1.63
C THR A 91 4.08 12.07 -2.20
N ALA A 92 4.32 10.79 -2.46
CA ALA A 92 3.31 9.87 -3.00
C ALA A 92 2.10 9.76 -2.08
N ILE A 93 2.32 9.59 -0.77
CA ILE A 93 1.23 9.54 0.22
C ILE A 93 0.50 10.88 0.32
N SER A 94 1.24 11.99 0.34
CA SER A 94 0.63 13.31 0.39
C SER A 94 -0.25 13.57 -0.83
N LEU A 95 0.18 13.15 -2.03
CA LEU A 95 -0.61 13.22 -3.26
C LEU A 95 -1.93 12.45 -3.10
N LEU A 96 -1.91 11.23 -2.56
CA LEU A 96 -3.13 10.44 -2.31
C LEU A 96 -4.10 11.19 -1.38
N ALA A 97 -3.60 11.77 -0.29
CA ALA A 97 -4.41 12.54 0.65
C ALA A 97 -5.02 13.79 0.00
N PHE A 98 -4.22 14.58 -0.72
CA PHE A 98 -4.72 15.77 -1.41
C PHE A 98 -5.74 15.41 -2.49
N SER A 99 -5.50 14.36 -3.27
CA SER A 99 -6.44 13.93 -4.29
C SER A 99 -7.77 13.46 -3.70
N ALA A 100 -7.74 12.75 -2.57
CA ALA A 100 -8.96 12.34 -1.88
C ALA A 100 -9.75 13.54 -1.31
N ALA A 101 -9.08 14.65 -1.01
CA ALA A 101 -9.71 15.88 -0.53
C ALA A 101 -10.12 16.86 -1.64
N ASN A 102 -9.70 16.63 -2.89
CA ASN A 102 -9.79 17.59 -3.98
C ASN A 102 -11.16 17.60 -4.68
N THR A 103 -12.22 17.92 -3.94
CA THR A 103 -13.61 17.89 -4.45
C THR A 103 -13.96 19.07 -5.36
N ASP A 104 -13.23 20.19 -5.25
CA ASP A 104 -13.46 21.45 -5.97
C ASP A 104 -12.31 21.84 -6.92
N GLY A 105 -11.29 20.99 -7.05
CA GLY A 105 -10.11 21.24 -7.87
C GLY A 105 -9.06 22.16 -7.25
N LYS A 106 -9.22 22.59 -5.98
CA LYS A 106 -8.27 23.46 -5.27
C LYS A 106 -6.83 22.94 -5.27
N TYR A 107 -6.63 21.63 -5.23
CA TYR A 107 -5.31 21.00 -5.15
C TYR A 107 -4.76 20.52 -6.49
N ASN A 108 -5.39 20.83 -7.63
CA ASN A 108 -4.97 20.36 -8.96
C ASN A 108 -3.49 20.66 -9.27
N ASP A 109 -3.06 21.91 -9.06
CA ASP A 109 -1.67 22.31 -9.33
C ASP A 109 -0.67 21.64 -8.39
N LEU A 110 -1.06 21.43 -7.13
CA LEU A 110 -0.25 20.75 -6.14
C LEU A 110 -0.07 19.28 -6.51
N ILE A 111 -1.16 18.59 -6.86
CA ILE A 111 -1.16 17.18 -7.27
C ILE A 111 -0.30 17.00 -8.52
N LYS A 112 -0.43 17.90 -9.52
CA LYS A 112 0.37 17.85 -10.75
C LYS A 112 1.87 18.02 -10.48
N LYS A 113 2.25 18.92 -9.56
CA LYS A 113 3.66 19.12 -9.19
C LYS A 113 4.22 17.93 -8.40
N ALA A 114 3.43 17.38 -7.49
CA ALA A 114 3.80 16.18 -6.73
C ALA A 114 3.97 14.95 -7.64
N GLU A 115 3.09 14.79 -8.64
CA GLU A 115 3.20 13.75 -9.67
C GLU A 115 4.49 13.89 -10.48
N ALA A 116 4.81 15.10 -10.94
CA ALA A 116 6.05 15.37 -11.66
C ALA A 116 7.30 15.08 -10.81
N TYR A 117 7.27 15.41 -9.51
CA TYR A 117 8.36 15.10 -8.58
C TYR A 117 8.58 13.59 -8.44
N ILE A 118 7.54 12.80 -8.13
CA ILE A 118 7.70 11.35 -7.92
C ILE A 118 8.17 10.63 -9.19
N ARG A 119 7.76 11.13 -10.37
CA ARG A 119 8.28 10.65 -11.66
C ARG A 119 9.77 10.94 -11.83
N GLY A 120 10.21 12.13 -11.44
CA GLY A 120 11.60 12.56 -11.55
C GLY A 120 12.58 11.80 -10.67
N VAL A 121 12.10 11.02 -9.69
CA VAL A 121 12.93 10.20 -8.78
C VAL A 121 12.74 8.69 -8.98
N GLN A 122 12.07 8.28 -10.07
CA GLN A 122 12.00 6.89 -10.48
C GLN A 122 13.37 6.40 -10.96
N TRP A 123 13.73 5.15 -10.66
CA TRP A 123 14.97 4.57 -11.16
C TRP A 123 14.88 4.28 -12.65
N ASP A 124 15.39 5.17 -13.49
CA ASP A 124 15.44 5.02 -14.93
C ASP A 124 16.77 5.53 -15.52
N GLN A 125 16.79 5.87 -16.81
CA GLN A 125 17.96 6.42 -17.49
C GLN A 125 18.55 7.68 -16.83
N SER A 126 17.74 8.46 -16.10
CA SER A 126 18.20 9.65 -15.37
C SER A 126 19.17 9.29 -14.23
N GLU A 127 19.05 8.08 -13.68
CA GLU A 127 19.96 7.48 -12.69
C GLU A 127 21.19 6.81 -13.34
N LYS A 128 21.38 6.98 -14.66
CA LYS A 128 22.46 6.39 -15.46
C LYS A 128 22.50 4.86 -15.38
N ILE A 129 21.32 4.25 -15.33
CA ILE A 129 21.15 2.80 -15.42
C ILE A 129 20.44 2.44 -16.73
N GLU A 130 20.66 1.21 -17.19
CA GLU A 130 19.99 0.66 -18.37
C GLU A 130 18.78 -0.19 -17.96
N SER A 131 17.89 -0.47 -18.90
CA SER A 131 16.68 -1.27 -18.64
C SER A 131 16.96 -2.69 -18.15
N SER A 132 18.16 -3.22 -18.37
CA SER A 132 18.62 -4.51 -17.85
C SER A 132 19.02 -4.48 -16.37
N ASP A 133 19.25 -3.31 -15.77
CA ASP A 133 19.56 -3.18 -14.35
C ASP A 133 18.34 -3.59 -13.51
N VAL A 134 18.54 -4.44 -12.50
CA VAL A 134 17.46 -4.95 -11.64
C VAL A 134 16.67 -3.85 -10.91
N ARG A 135 17.23 -2.65 -10.78
CA ARG A 135 16.59 -1.47 -10.18
C ARG A 135 15.66 -0.74 -11.13
N TRP A 136 15.78 -0.95 -12.45
CA TRP A 136 15.04 -0.19 -13.46
C TRP A 136 13.53 -0.21 -13.21
N GLY A 137 12.95 0.98 -13.27
CA GLY A 137 11.54 1.31 -13.08
C GLY A 137 11.05 1.34 -11.65
N GLY A 138 11.87 0.89 -10.69
CA GLY A 138 11.47 0.86 -9.30
C GLY A 138 11.42 2.25 -8.66
N SER A 139 10.76 2.33 -7.51
CA SER A 139 10.75 3.49 -6.64
C SER A 139 11.19 3.11 -5.24
N GLY A 140 11.99 3.98 -4.60
CA GLY A 140 12.49 3.85 -3.24
C GLY A 140 12.09 5.05 -2.39
N TYR A 141 12.83 5.30 -1.32
CA TYR A 141 12.62 6.45 -0.42
C TYR A 141 13.25 7.76 -0.95
N GLY A 142 14.27 7.67 -1.80
CA GLY A 142 14.92 8.82 -2.45
C GLY A 142 16.12 9.38 -1.70
N LYS A 143 16.89 8.53 -1.00
CA LYS A 143 18.14 8.90 -0.32
C LYS A 143 19.37 8.56 -1.17
N THR A 144 20.48 9.29 -0.98
CA THR A 144 21.82 8.84 -1.40
C THR A 144 22.15 7.46 -0.80
N SER A 145 22.49 6.49 -1.65
CA SER A 145 22.70 5.05 -1.34
C SER A 145 21.42 4.22 -1.12
N ASP A 146 20.27 4.71 -1.56
CA ASP A 146 19.00 3.97 -1.53
C ASP A 146 18.87 2.98 -2.71
N ARG A 147 17.82 2.16 -2.66
CA ARG A 147 17.40 1.24 -3.72
C ARG A 147 15.88 1.23 -3.84
N PRO A 148 15.33 0.89 -5.01
CA PRO A 148 13.90 0.69 -5.13
C PRO A 148 13.40 -0.54 -4.35
N ASP A 149 12.14 -0.50 -3.96
CA ASP A 149 11.42 -1.60 -3.33
C ASP A 149 9.96 -1.66 -3.75
N LEU A 150 9.33 -2.82 -3.55
CA LEU A 150 7.97 -3.07 -4.02
C LEU A 150 6.94 -2.18 -3.30
N SER A 151 7.12 -1.89 -2.01
CA SER A 151 6.18 -1.08 -1.24
C SER A 151 6.14 0.36 -1.76
N ASN A 152 7.30 0.99 -1.90
CA ASN A 152 7.41 2.34 -2.48
C ASN A 152 6.93 2.38 -3.94
N THR A 153 7.25 1.35 -4.74
CA THR A 153 6.76 1.25 -6.12
C THR A 153 5.23 1.10 -6.18
N ALA A 154 4.62 0.40 -5.21
CA ALA A 154 3.17 0.26 -5.12
C ALA A 154 2.45 1.57 -4.72
N PHE A 155 3.07 2.41 -3.87
CA PHE A 155 2.57 3.75 -3.57
C PHE A 155 2.77 4.72 -4.73
N PHE A 156 3.92 4.67 -5.39
CA PHE A 156 4.20 5.43 -6.61
C PHE A 156 3.14 5.19 -7.68
N LEU A 157 2.84 3.93 -8.00
CA LEU A 157 1.82 3.57 -8.98
C LEU A 157 0.40 3.99 -8.56
N GLU A 158 0.05 3.84 -7.28
CA GLU A 158 -1.24 4.30 -6.76
C GLU A 158 -1.37 5.83 -6.87
N ALA A 159 -0.29 6.57 -6.61
CA ALA A 159 -0.26 8.02 -6.76
C ALA A 159 -0.38 8.47 -8.22
N LEU A 160 0.34 7.83 -9.15
CA LEU A 160 0.21 8.11 -10.58
C LEU A 160 -1.22 7.84 -11.08
N GLN A 161 -1.78 6.69 -10.75
CA GLN A 161 -3.15 6.34 -11.15
C GLN A 161 -4.15 7.35 -10.57
N THR A 162 -4.00 7.74 -9.31
CA THR A 162 -4.85 8.74 -8.63
C THR A 162 -4.74 10.12 -9.29
N ALA A 163 -3.56 10.48 -9.82
CA ALA A 163 -3.35 11.69 -10.60
C ALA A 163 -3.89 11.60 -12.05
N GLY A 164 -4.50 10.47 -12.44
CA GLY A 164 -5.09 10.26 -13.76
C GLY A 164 -4.10 9.79 -14.82
N VAL A 165 -2.90 9.34 -14.43
CA VAL A 165 -1.93 8.74 -15.36
C VAL A 165 -2.44 7.39 -15.83
N LYS A 166 -2.36 7.17 -17.15
CA LYS A 166 -2.85 5.94 -17.79
C LYS A 166 -1.91 4.77 -17.59
N SER A 167 -2.43 3.55 -17.69
CA SER A 167 -1.65 2.33 -17.54
C SER A 167 -0.54 2.17 -18.59
N ASP A 168 -0.73 2.70 -19.79
CA ASP A 168 0.25 2.67 -20.89
C ASP A 168 1.33 3.76 -20.82
N ASP A 169 1.30 4.62 -19.79
CA ASP A 169 2.33 5.64 -19.55
C ASP A 169 3.71 4.98 -19.31
N GLN A 170 4.76 5.60 -19.83
CA GLN A 170 6.13 5.08 -19.76
C GLN A 170 6.59 4.84 -18.31
N ALA A 171 6.26 5.71 -17.36
CA ALA A 171 6.65 5.53 -15.96
C ALA A 171 5.92 4.35 -15.31
N VAL A 172 4.66 4.13 -15.68
CA VAL A 172 3.87 2.98 -15.23
C VAL A 172 4.44 1.69 -15.81
N GLN A 173 4.76 1.66 -17.10
CA GLN A 173 5.35 0.50 -17.75
C GLN A 173 6.76 0.20 -17.24
N ASN A 174 7.56 1.22 -16.92
CA ASN A 174 8.84 1.04 -16.23
C ASN A 174 8.62 0.38 -14.86
N ALA A 175 7.69 0.88 -14.05
CA ALA A 175 7.38 0.28 -12.75
C ALA A 175 6.92 -1.18 -12.87
N LEU A 176 6.19 -1.53 -13.93
CA LEU A 176 5.80 -2.92 -14.21
C LEU A 176 7.00 -3.85 -14.43
N VAL A 177 8.08 -3.36 -15.05
CA VAL A 177 9.34 -4.13 -15.18
C VAL A 177 9.91 -4.44 -13.79
N PHE A 178 9.99 -3.45 -12.90
CA PHE A 178 10.48 -3.66 -11.53
C PHE A 178 9.59 -4.63 -10.74
N LEU A 179 8.27 -4.48 -10.82
CA LEU A 179 7.31 -5.37 -10.16
C LEU A 179 7.47 -6.81 -10.63
N SER A 180 7.63 -7.03 -11.94
CA SER A 180 7.86 -8.36 -12.50
C SER A 180 9.12 -8.99 -11.89
N ARG A 181 10.17 -8.19 -11.67
CA ARG A 181 11.42 -8.64 -11.04
C ARG A 181 11.29 -8.99 -9.57
N CYS A 182 10.34 -8.38 -8.86
CA CYS A 182 10.02 -8.71 -7.47
C CYS A 182 9.16 -9.98 -7.31
N GLN A 183 8.67 -10.57 -8.40
CA GLN A 183 7.86 -11.78 -8.36
C GLN A 183 8.75 -13.03 -8.40
N ASN A 184 8.49 -14.01 -7.54
CA ASN A 184 9.07 -15.35 -7.65
C ASN A 184 8.38 -16.13 -8.78
N LEU A 185 8.62 -15.72 -10.01
CA LEU A 185 8.10 -16.34 -11.23
C LEU A 185 9.13 -16.21 -12.35
N GLU A 186 9.83 -17.30 -12.67
CA GLU A 186 10.73 -17.33 -13.82
C GLU A 186 9.92 -17.19 -15.12
N SER A 187 10.24 -16.16 -15.91
CA SER A 187 9.56 -15.85 -17.16
C SER A 187 10.39 -14.89 -18.01
N GLU A 188 9.91 -14.53 -19.21
CA GLU A 188 10.50 -13.46 -20.02
C GLU A 188 10.52 -12.09 -19.29
N TYR A 189 9.66 -11.88 -18.30
CA TYR A 189 9.57 -10.64 -17.52
C TYR A 189 10.47 -10.63 -16.28
N ASN A 190 10.94 -11.80 -15.83
CA ASN A 190 11.85 -11.92 -14.70
C ASN A 190 12.83 -13.07 -14.88
N THR A 191 14.02 -12.71 -15.35
CA THR A 191 15.14 -13.62 -15.55
C THR A 191 16.16 -13.54 -14.41
N THR A 192 15.79 -12.94 -13.27
CA THR A 192 16.72 -12.85 -12.13
C THR A 192 16.91 -14.25 -11.50
N PRO A 193 18.10 -14.59 -10.99
CA PRO A 193 18.33 -15.89 -10.35
C PRO A 193 17.42 -16.16 -9.15
N ALA A 194 16.91 -15.11 -8.48
CA ALA A 194 15.98 -15.25 -7.36
C ALA A 194 14.63 -15.83 -7.80
N ALA A 195 14.14 -15.47 -8.99
CA ALA A 195 12.82 -15.86 -9.48
C ALA A 195 12.66 -17.38 -9.59
N ALA A 196 13.68 -18.06 -10.14
CA ALA A 196 13.67 -19.50 -10.36
C ALA A 196 13.86 -20.34 -9.08
N LYS A 197 14.43 -19.77 -8.01
CA LYS A 197 14.75 -20.52 -6.79
C LYS A 197 13.52 -20.97 -6.00
N ILE A 198 12.45 -20.18 -6.04
CA ILE A 198 11.19 -20.50 -5.35
C ILE A 198 10.07 -20.74 -6.36
N ASN A 199 9.94 -19.85 -7.35
CA ASN A 199 9.00 -19.98 -8.46
C ASN A 199 7.54 -20.27 -8.02
N ASP A 200 7.09 -19.65 -6.93
CA ASP A 200 5.76 -19.88 -6.33
C ASP A 200 4.69 -18.87 -6.75
N GLY A 201 5.04 -17.89 -7.60
CA GLY A 201 4.14 -16.83 -8.08
C GLY A 201 3.94 -15.66 -7.11
N GLY A 202 4.39 -15.77 -5.86
CA GLY A 202 4.31 -14.71 -4.87
C GLY A 202 5.41 -13.66 -5.04
N PHE A 203 5.41 -12.63 -4.17
CA PHE A 203 6.35 -11.51 -4.28
C PHE A 203 7.19 -11.32 -3.03
N TYR A 204 8.39 -10.80 -3.24
CA TYR A 204 9.33 -10.37 -2.19
C TYR A 204 9.59 -8.86 -2.28
N TYR A 205 10.44 -8.33 -1.39
CA TYR A 205 10.54 -6.88 -1.17
C TYR A 205 11.34 -6.15 -2.26
N THR A 206 12.48 -6.69 -2.67
CA THR A 206 13.31 -6.10 -3.74
C THR A 206 14.30 -7.12 -4.31
N PRO A 207 14.65 -7.03 -5.60
CA PRO A 207 15.80 -7.73 -6.19
C PRO A 207 17.11 -6.94 -6.06
N ALA A 208 17.05 -5.66 -5.70
CA ALA A 208 18.23 -4.79 -5.66
C ALA A 208 19.12 -5.07 -4.44
N LEU A 209 20.41 -4.69 -4.54
CA LEU A 209 21.43 -4.89 -3.50
C LEU A 209 21.56 -6.35 -3.01
N GLY A 210 21.46 -7.32 -3.92
CA GLY A 210 21.52 -8.76 -3.58
C GLY A 210 20.17 -9.36 -3.16
N GLY A 211 19.12 -8.54 -3.12
CA GLY A 211 17.75 -8.94 -2.87
C GLY A 211 17.39 -9.03 -1.39
N GLN A 212 16.12 -8.78 -1.09
CA GLN A 212 15.61 -8.83 0.28
C GLN A 212 14.19 -9.38 0.31
N SER A 213 13.92 -10.24 1.29
CA SER A 213 12.58 -10.58 1.74
C SER A 213 12.47 -10.42 3.24
N GLN A 214 11.37 -9.82 3.69
CA GLN A 214 11.10 -9.69 5.12
C GLN A 214 10.68 -11.02 5.76
N ALA A 215 10.22 -11.99 4.95
CA ALA A 215 9.95 -13.36 5.36
C ALA A 215 11.21 -14.25 5.36
N GLY A 216 12.39 -13.67 5.09
CA GLY A 216 13.67 -14.36 5.09
C GLY A 216 13.95 -15.14 3.81
N THR A 217 14.91 -16.06 3.88
CA THR A 217 15.37 -16.85 2.73
C THR A 217 15.15 -18.34 2.91
N THR A 218 15.16 -19.10 1.82
CA THR A 218 15.31 -20.56 1.87
C THR A 218 16.78 -20.93 2.10
N PRO A 219 17.10 -22.18 2.50
CA PRO A 219 18.49 -22.64 2.60
C PRO A 219 19.29 -22.49 1.30
N GLU A 220 18.63 -22.58 0.15
CA GLU A 220 19.20 -22.41 -1.20
C GLU A 220 19.35 -20.92 -1.59
N GLY A 221 19.01 -20.01 -0.67
CA GLY A 221 19.08 -18.57 -0.86
C GLY A 221 17.99 -18.02 -1.77
N GLY A 222 16.81 -18.65 -1.81
CA GLY A 222 15.60 -18.07 -2.44
C GLY A 222 14.96 -17.03 -1.54
N LEU A 223 14.46 -15.93 -2.10
CA LEU A 223 13.83 -14.83 -1.35
C LEU A 223 12.35 -15.14 -1.10
N ARG A 224 11.93 -15.48 0.13
CA ARG A 224 10.58 -15.99 0.40
C ARG A 224 9.49 -14.98 0.01
N SER A 225 8.45 -15.46 -0.67
CA SER A 225 7.22 -14.69 -0.91
C SER A 225 6.46 -14.44 0.40
N TYR A 226 5.75 -13.33 0.50
CA TYR A 226 4.92 -13.03 1.68
C TYR A 226 3.73 -12.12 1.36
N GLY A 227 2.70 -12.19 2.22
CA GLY A 227 1.36 -11.73 1.89
C GLY A 227 1.31 -10.28 1.42
N SER A 228 1.78 -9.37 2.27
CA SER A 228 1.71 -7.92 1.98
C SER A 228 2.38 -7.52 0.66
N MET A 229 3.49 -8.16 0.25
CA MET A 229 4.09 -7.87 -1.06
C MET A 229 3.38 -8.59 -2.20
N THR A 230 2.86 -9.81 -1.99
CA THR A 230 2.10 -10.50 -3.04
C THR A 230 0.84 -9.71 -3.41
N TYR A 231 0.06 -9.25 -2.43
CA TYR A 231 -1.12 -8.43 -2.71
C TYR A 231 -0.75 -7.05 -3.27
N ALA A 232 0.28 -6.38 -2.75
CA ALA A 232 0.74 -5.11 -3.31
C ALA A 232 1.25 -5.25 -4.75
N GLY A 233 1.97 -6.32 -5.06
CA GLY A 233 2.45 -6.67 -6.41
C GLY A 233 1.30 -6.92 -7.38
N LEU A 234 0.34 -7.77 -6.99
CA LEU A 234 -0.85 -8.06 -7.79
C LEU A 234 -1.65 -6.78 -8.09
N LYS A 235 -1.99 -5.99 -7.06
CA LYS A 235 -2.70 -4.71 -7.23
C LYS A 235 -2.00 -3.83 -8.26
N SER A 236 -0.67 -3.70 -8.11
CA SER A 236 0.12 -2.79 -8.92
C SER A 236 0.26 -3.27 -10.36
N MET A 237 0.32 -4.59 -10.60
CA MET A 237 0.26 -5.19 -11.93
C MET A 237 -1.06 -4.90 -12.65
N ILE A 238 -2.19 -5.02 -11.94
CA ILE A 238 -3.51 -4.69 -12.49
C ILE A 238 -3.59 -3.20 -12.81
N TYR A 239 -3.08 -2.33 -11.93
CA TYR A 239 -3.04 -0.88 -12.17
C TYR A 239 -2.14 -0.51 -13.35
N ALA A 240 -1.11 -1.30 -13.63
CA ALA A 240 -0.26 -1.18 -14.82
C ALA A 240 -0.88 -1.79 -16.09
N GLY A 241 -2.16 -2.19 -16.05
CA GLY A 241 -2.93 -2.60 -17.21
C GLY A 241 -2.92 -4.11 -17.51
N LEU A 242 -2.37 -4.94 -16.61
CA LEU A 242 -2.42 -6.39 -16.80
C LEU A 242 -3.82 -6.94 -16.49
N SER A 243 -4.28 -7.87 -17.33
CA SER A 243 -5.54 -8.57 -17.14
C SER A 243 -5.38 -9.81 -16.26
N LYS A 244 -6.51 -10.40 -15.84
CA LYS A 244 -6.55 -11.71 -15.16
C LYS A 244 -5.90 -12.84 -15.94
N ASP A 245 -5.73 -12.67 -17.25
CA ASP A 245 -5.17 -13.69 -18.12
C ASP A 245 -3.65 -13.70 -18.19
N ASP A 246 -3.01 -12.60 -17.77
CA ASP A 246 -1.55 -12.49 -17.74
C ASP A 246 -0.95 -13.55 -16.79
N PRO A 247 0.10 -14.29 -17.20
CA PRO A 247 0.69 -15.34 -16.39
C PRO A 247 1.19 -14.84 -15.02
N ARG A 248 1.64 -13.58 -14.92
CA ARG A 248 2.08 -12.98 -13.65
C ARG A 248 0.91 -12.78 -12.69
N VAL A 249 -0.23 -12.32 -13.20
CA VAL A 249 -1.46 -12.13 -12.43
C VAL A 249 -2.06 -13.47 -11.99
N LYS A 250 -2.05 -14.47 -12.88
CA LYS A 250 -2.48 -15.85 -12.55
C LYS A 250 -1.63 -16.46 -11.43
N ALA A 251 -0.30 -16.38 -11.55
CA ALA A 251 0.60 -16.95 -10.54
C ALA A 251 0.45 -16.28 -9.18
N ALA A 252 0.28 -14.96 -9.14
CA ALA A 252 0.02 -14.21 -7.90
C ALA A 252 -1.31 -14.61 -7.26
N THR A 253 -2.36 -14.76 -8.09
CA THR A 253 -3.68 -15.21 -7.64
C THR A 253 -3.63 -16.63 -7.06
N GLU A 254 -2.94 -17.56 -7.70
CA GLU A 254 -2.76 -18.92 -7.17
C GLU A 254 -1.99 -18.94 -5.84
N TRP A 255 -0.97 -18.09 -5.69
CA TRP A 255 -0.30 -17.91 -4.41
C TRP A 255 -1.28 -17.42 -3.34
N ILE A 256 -2.10 -16.42 -3.67
CA ILE A 256 -3.14 -15.88 -2.77
C ILE A 256 -4.13 -16.97 -2.36
N ARG A 257 -4.62 -17.79 -3.29
CA ARG A 257 -5.54 -18.90 -3.00
C ARG A 257 -4.93 -19.92 -2.05
N LYS A 258 -3.63 -20.16 -2.16
CA LYS A 258 -2.89 -21.09 -1.29
C LYS A 258 -2.68 -20.56 0.13
N PHE A 259 -2.51 -19.25 0.27
CA PHE A 259 -2.16 -18.61 1.54
C PHE A 259 -3.21 -17.61 2.03
N TYR A 260 -4.47 -17.79 1.60
CA TYR A 260 -5.55 -16.88 1.95
C TYR A 260 -5.78 -16.89 3.46
N THR A 261 -5.78 -15.70 4.06
CA THR A 261 -6.10 -15.49 5.48
C THR A 261 -6.29 -13.99 5.75
N VAL A 262 -7.10 -13.67 6.75
CA VAL A 262 -7.22 -12.30 7.31
C VAL A 262 -6.61 -12.21 8.72
N ASP A 263 -6.11 -13.32 9.27
CA ASP A 263 -5.65 -13.39 10.65
C ASP A 263 -4.15 -13.13 10.82
N GLU A 264 -3.39 -13.27 9.74
CA GLU A 264 -1.95 -13.00 9.70
C GLU A 264 -1.54 -12.38 8.35
N ASN A 265 -0.32 -11.86 8.29
CA ASN A 265 0.39 -11.55 7.06
C ASN A 265 1.21 -12.82 6.70
N PRO A 266 0.80 -13.62 5.69
CA PRO A 266 1.45 -14.90 5.41
C PRO A 266 2.97 -14.77 5.24
N GLY A 267 3.72 -15.61 5.95
CA GLY A 267 5.18 -15.57 6.01
C GLY A 267 5.76 -14.60 7.05
N LEU A 268 4.92 -13.82 7.72
CA LEU A 268 5.30 -12.79 8.69
C LEU A 268 4.51 -12.83 10.01
N GLY A 269 3.47 -13.65 10.11
CA GLY A 269 2.62 -13.71 11.29
C GLY A 269 1.87 -12.38 11.49
N ASP A 270 1.90 -11.82 12.70
CA ASP A 270 1.23 -10.55 12.99
C ASP A 270 1.99 -9.30 12.53
N GLN A 271 3.20 -9.42 11.98
CA GLN A 271 4.01 -8.26 11.57
C GLN A 271 3.41 -7.55 10.35
N GLY A 272 3.14 -6.25 10.45
CA GLY A 272 2.63 -5.47 9.31
C GLY A 272 1.21 -5.85 8.90
N ILE A 273 0.39 -6.34 9.83
CA ILE A 273 -0.91 -6.93 9.54
C ILE A 273 -1.91 -5.89 9.01
N TYR A 274 -1.88 -4.65 9.49
CA TYR A 274 -2.79 -3.61 9.02
C TYR A 274 -2.36 -3.10 7.63
N TYR A 275 -1.05 -2.96 7.38
CA TYR A 275 -0.54 -2.73 6.03
C TYR A 275 -0.92 -3.87 5.08
N TYR A 276 -0.84 -5.11 5.55
CA TYR A 276 -1.31 -6.28 4.81
C TYR A 276 -2.80 -6.17 4.47
N HIS A 277 -3.67 -5.85 5.43
CA HIS A 277 -5.11 -5.74 5.20
C HIS A 277 -5.48 -4.70 4.15
N GLN A 278 -4.83 -3.53 4.12
CA GLN A 278 -5.12 -2.55 3.07
C GLN A 278 -4.63 -3.00 1.69
N ALA A 279 -3.49 -3.71 1.62
CA ALA A 279 -2.99 -4.26 0.36
C ALA A 279 -3.91 -5.38 -0.15
N PHE A 280 -4.31 -6.29 0.75
CA PHE A 280 -5.30 -7.35 0.52
C PHE A 280 -6.59 -6.80 -0.07
N ALA A 281 -7.18 -5.80 0.61
CA ALA A 281 -8.48 -5.27 0.24
C ALA A 281 -8.45 -4.60 -1.14
N LYS A 282 -7.42 -3.79 -1.40
CA LYS A 282 -7.23 -3.11 -2.71
C LYS A 282 -6.97 -4.10 -3.84
N ALA A 283 -6.16 -5.13 -3.58
CA ALA A 283 -5.79 -6.12 -4.58
C ALA A 283 -6.98 -6.99 -5.00
N LEU A 284 -7.79 -7.48 -4.04
CA LEU A 284 -8.97 -8.28 -4.35
C LEU A 284 -10.08 -7.44 -5.01
N ASP A 285 -10.24 -6.17 -4.60
CA ASP A 285 -11.14 -5.25 -5.29
C ASP A 285 -10.68 -4.96 -6.72
N ALA A 286 -9.38 -4.75 -6.95
CA ALA A 286 -8.81 -4.55 -8.27
C ALA A 286 -8.91 -5.81 -9.15
N LEU A 287 -8.77 -6.99 -8.56
CA LEU A 287 -9.01 -8.26 -9.23
C LEU A 287 -10.51 -8.43 -9.54
N GLY A 288 -11.42 -7.80 -8.81
CA GLY A 288 -12.87 -7.93 -9.03
C GLY A 288 -13.38 -9.35 -8.76
N GLU A 289 -12.79 -10.04 -7.79
CA GLU A 289 -13.35 -11.28 -7.23
C GLU A 289 -14.30 -10.90 -6.10
N GLU A 290 -15.52 -11.44 -6.07
CA GLU A 290 -16.43 -11.27 -4.92
C GLU A 290 -16.34 -12.46 -3.96
N VAL A 291 -16.06 -13.65 -4.49
CA VAL A 291 -15.81 -14.87 -3.74
C VAL A 291 -14.47 -15.43 -4.19
N LEU A 292 -13.55 -15.59 -3.24
CA LEU A 292 -12.27 -16.24 -3.50
C LEU A 292 -12.35 -17.71 -3.08
N ILE A 293 -11.98 -18.61 -3.98
CA ILE A 293 -11.91 -20.04 -3.69
C ILE A 293 -10.47 -20.39 -3.32
N ASP A 294 -10.22 -20.81 -2.08
CA ASP A 294 -8.87 -21.18 -1.63
C ASP A 294 -8.36 -22.48 -2.29
N ALA A 295 -7.12 -22.86 -2.00
CA ALA A 295 -6.50 -24.07 -2.55
C ALA A 295 -7.15 -25.39 -2.05
N GLN A 296 -7.99 -25.32 -1.02
CA GLN A 296 -8.77 -26.45 -0.49
C GLN A 296 -10.20 -26.49 -1.05
N GLY A 297 -10.57 -25.55 -1.92
CA GLY A 297 -11.91 -25.45 -2.51
C GLY A 297 -12.92 -24.76 -1.60
N LYS A 298 -12.49 -24.11 -0.51
CA LYS A 298 -13.37 -23.35 0.36
C LYS A 298 -13.62 -21.96 -0.21
N GLU A 299 -14.87 -21.55 -0.21
CA GLU A 299 -15.31 -20.22 -0.61
C GLU A 299 -15.09 -19.20 0.51
N HIS A 300 -14.58 -18.02 0.12
CA HIS A 300 -14.33 -16.88 0.99
C HIS A 300 -15.00 -15.63 0.44
N ARG A 301 -15.98 -15.11 1.18
CA ARG A 301 -16.55 -13.78 0.95
C ARG A 301 -15.62 -12.78 1.60
N TRP A 302 -14.52 -12.47 0.91
CA TRP A 302 -13.36 -11.82 1.52
C TRP A 302 -13.65 -10.46 2.14
N ARG A 303 -14.65 -9.72 1.63
CA ARG A 303 -15.10 -8.46 2.22
C ARG A 303 -15.65 -8.67 3.63
N GLU A 304 -16.40 -9.74 3.84
CA GLU A 304 -16.99 -10.12 5.13
C GLU A 304 -15.91 -10.63 6.08
N ASP A 305 -15.02 -11.51 5.60
CA ASP A 305 -13.87 -12.00 6.37
C ASP A 305 -13.03 -10.82 6.91
N LEU A 306 -12.71 -9.86 6.04
CA LEU A 306 -11.92 -8.67 6.38
C LEU A 306 -12.65 -7.75 7.36
N ALA A 307 -13.92 -7.44 7.10
CA ALA A 307 -14.72 -6.57 7.97
C ALA A 307 -14.80 -7.15 9.40
N ASN A 308 -15.13 -8.43 9.49
CA ASN A 308 -15.24 -9.14 10.77
C ASN A 308 -13.90 -9.15 11.51
N ALA A 309 -12.80 -9.46 10.82
CA ALA A 309 -11.47 -9.49 11.42
C ALA A 309 -11.04 -8.12 11.96
N LEU A 310 -11.30 -7.03 11.22
CA LEU A 310 -10.97 -5.67 11.64
C LEU A 310 -11.88 -5.20 12.79
N ILE A 311 -13.19 -5.36 12.68
CA ILE A 311 -14.14 -4.94 13.74
C ILE A 311 -13.83 -5.67 15.06
N ALA A 312 -13.55 -6.97 15.01
CA ALA A 312 -13.19 -7.75 16.19
C ALA A 312 -11.89 -7.27 16.89
N LYS A 313 -11.00 -6.61 16.14
CA LYS A 313 -9.72 -6.06 16.65
C LYS A 313 -9.81 -4.57 17.01
N GLN A 314 -10.92 -3.90 16.74
CA GLN A 314 -11.08 -2.49 17.06
C GLN A 314 -11.12 -2.27 18.57
N GLN A 315 -10.33 -1.33 19.07
CA GLN A 315 -10.34 -0.99 20.49
C GLN A 315 -11.59 -0.17 20.87
N ALA A 316 -11.88 -0.13 22.19
CA ALA A 316 -12.99 0.64 22.73
C ALA A 316 -12.92 2.14 22.39
N ASN A 317 -11.71 2.70 22.29
CA ASN A 317 -11.51 4.09 21.88
C ASN A 317 -11.66 4.33 20.37
N GLY A 318 -11.90 3.29 19.57
CA GLY A 318 -12.06 3.35 18.11
C GLY A 318 -10.79 3.08 17.31
N SER A 319 -9.63 3.01 17.94
CA SER A 319 -8.35 2.77 17.26
C SER A 319 -8.09 1.30 16.95
N TRP A 320 -7.14 1.05 16.05
CA TRP A 320 -6.42 -0.20 15.93
C TRP A 320 -4.97 -0.01 16.34
N VAL A 321 -4.34 -1.05 16.86
CA VAL A 321 -2.91 -1.06 17.20
C VAL A 321 -2.41 -2.49 17.18
N ASN A 322 -1.21 -2.68 16.65
CA ASN A 322 -0.55 -3.98 16.67
C ASN A 322 0.34 -4.09 17.91
N LYS A 323 0.23 -5.19 18.63
CA LYS A 323 1.17 -5.48 19.74
C LYS A 323 2.59 -5.66 19.21
N ASN A 324 2.73 -6.18 17.99
CA ASN A 324 3.98 -6.23 17.27
C ASN A 324 4.25 -4.87 16.62
N SER A 325 5.20 -4.11 17.15
CA SER A 325 5.48 -2.74 16.72
C SER A 325 6.36 -2.64 15.46
N ARG A 326 6.70 -3.76 14.82
CA ARG A 326 7.49 -3.76 13.57
C ARG A 326 6.79 -2.91 12.52
N TRP A 327 7.60 -2.12 11.80
CA TRP A 327 7.12 -1.11 10.83
C TRP A 327 6.13 -0.11 11.40
N MET A 328 6.32 0.22 12.69
CA MET A 328 5.56 1.23 13.41
C MET A 328 4.08 0.90 13.65
N GLU A 329 3.61 -0.33 13.43
CA GLU A 329 2.20 -0.68 13.66
C GLU A 329 1.78 -0.68 15.15
N GLY A 330 2.73 -0.47 16.06
CA GLY A 330 2.44 -0.15 17.46
C GLY A 330 1.94 1.30 17.66
N ASP A 331 2.01 2.13 16.63
CA ASP A 331 1.39 3.45 16.60
C ASP A 331 -0.10 3.33 16.23
N PRO A 332 -1.03 3.72 17.13
CA PRO A 332 -2.46 3.59 16.87
C PRO A 332 -2.95 4.51 15.75
N ASN A 333 -2.29 5.64 15.46
CA ASN A 333 -2.68 6.50 14.35
C ASN A 333 -2.40 5.83 13.01
N LEU A 334 -1.21 5.22 12.87
CA LEU A 334 -0.81 4.50 11.66
C LEU A 334 -1.67 3.26 11.43
N ALA A 335 -1.83 2.41 12.44
CA ALA A 335 -2.64 1.20 12.34
C ALA A 335 -4.11 1.53 12.03
N THR A 336 -4.66 2.56 12.65
CA THR A 336 -6.03 3.03 12.35
C THR A 336 -6.16 3.56 10.92
N ALA A 337 -5.17 4.30 10.41
CA ALA A 337 -5.17 4.77 9.02
C ALA A 337 -5.26 3.60 8.02
N TYR A 338 -4.44 2.56 8.20
CA TYR A 338 -4.48 1.37 7.35
C TYR A 338 -5.80 0.59 7.48
N ALA A 339 -6.32 0.41 8.69
CA ALA A 339 -7.62 -0.24 8.91
C ALA A 339 -8.76 0.49 8.19
N LEU A 340 -8.77 1.83 8.24
CA LEU A 340 -9.75 2.65 7.51
C LEU A 340 -9.64 2.49 5.99
N MET A 341 -8.42 2.45 5.45
CA MET A 341 -8.19 2.19 4.02
C MET A 341 -8.71 0.81 3.60
N ALA A 342 -8.53 -0.21 4.44
CA ALA A 342 -9.04 -1.56 4.19
C ALA A 342 -10.58 -1.60 4.24
N LEU A 343 -11.20 -1.00 5.27
CA LEU A 343 -12.65 -0.99 5.46
C LEU A 343 -13.42 -0.28 4.34
N LYS A 344 -12.80 0.67 3.62
CA LYS A 344 -13.40 1.27 2.40
C LYS A 344 -13.90 0.20 1.43
N TYR A 345 -13.13 -0.88 1.26
CA TYR A 345 -13.43 -1.95 0.31
C TYR A 345 -14.32 -3.04 0.91
N ALA A 346 -14.60 -3.01 2.21
CA ALA A 346 -15.40 -4.05 2.86
C ALA A 346 -16.93 -3.81 2.77
N THR A 347 -17.38 -2.78 2.05
CA THR A 347 -18.78 -2.32 2.04
C THR A 347 -19.48 -2.36 0.68
N LYS A 348 -18.81 -2.88 -0.36
CA LYS A 348 -19.39 -2.97 -1.71
C LYS A 348 -20.34 -4.14 -1.85
#